data_AF-A0A7C8DFG3-F1
#
_entry.id   AF-A0A7C8DFG3-F1
#
_cell.length_a   1.000
_cell.length_b   1.000
_cell.length_c   1.000
_cell.angle_alpha   90.00
_cell.angle_beta   90.00
_cell.angle_gamma   90.00
#
_symmetry.space_group_name_H-M   'P 1'
#
loop_
_entity.id
_entity.type
_entity.pdbx_description
1 polymer ?
#
loop_
_entity_poly.entity_id
_entity_poly.type
_entity_poly.pdbx_seq_one_letter_code
_entity_poly.pdbx_strand_id
1 'polypeptide(L)'
;MACDHRHTRRFGGIHGDIEELGLATLLQAFASSSQEGTITAIHGNQEGYIAFGGGVLIATRVGRVMGIKALERMLQWEEGRFEFYARIDPDIERDAPTHLKGSVLEALCAIDEPNRAAAALARSST
;
A
#
# COMPACT_ATOMS: atom_id res chain seq x y z
N MET A 1 4.62 -3.52 36.75
CA MET A 1 4.76 -4.64 35.79
C MET A 1 3.84 -4.34 34.63
N ALA A 2 4.42 -4.03 33.46
CA ALA A 2 3.67 -3.50 32.32
C ALA A 2 2.86 -4.60 31.64
N CYS A 3 1.63 -4.26 31.27
CA CYS A 3 0.59 -5.15 30.77
C CYS A 3 0.99 -5.84 29.46
N ASP A 4 1.01 -7.18 29.51
CA ASP A 4 1.09 -8.10 28.37
C ASP A 4 -0.14 -7.88 27.47
N HIS A 5 0.06 -7.29 26.29
CA HIS A 5 -0.95 -7.22 25.22
C HIS A 5 -0.69 -8.32 24.20
N ARG A 6 -0.85 -9.59 24.60
CA ARG A 6 -0.97 -10.70 23.64
C ARG A 6 -2.36 -10.70 23.02
N HIS A 7 -2.60 -9.81 22.06
CA HIS A 7 -3.67 -10.00 21.08
C HIS A 7 -3.20 -11.01 20.02
N THR A 8 -3.10 -12.29 20.41
CA THR A 8 -3.00 -13.40 19.45
C THR A 8 -4.41 -13.67 18.91
N ARG A 9 -4.88 -12.73 18.09
CA ARG A 9 -6.15 -12.84 17.40
C ARG A 9 -5.88 -13.65 16.13
N ARG A 10 -6.25 -14.94 16.17
CA ARG A 10 -6.37 -15.79 14.98
C ARG A 10 -7.41 -15.15 14.06
N PHE A 11 -6.99 -14.28 13.15
CA PHE A 11 -7.88 -13.65 12.19
C PHE A 11 -7.59 -14.19 10.79
N GLY A 12 -8.64 -14.74 10.16
CA GLY A 12 -8.78 -14.63 8.72
C GLY A 12 -8.68 -13.14 8.33
N GLY A 13 -8.19 -12.85 7.13
CA GLY A 13 -7.68 -11.53 6.76
C GLY A 13 -8.54 -10.33 7.18
N ILE A 14 -7.86 -9.22 7.54
CA ILE A 14 -8.51 -7.94 7.82
C ILE A 14 -8.99 -7.39 6.48
N HIS A 15 -10.27 -7.07 6.34
CA HIS A 15 -10.84 -6.52 5.12
C HIS A 15 -11.66 -5.27 5.41
N GLY A 16 -11.88 -4.46 4.39
CA GLY A 16 -12.67 -3.24 4.48
C GLY A 16 -12.62 -2.44 3.18
N ASP A 17 -13.12 -1.22 3.25
CA ASP A 17 -13.20 -0.32 2.11
C ASP A 17 -12.04 0.68 2.12
N ILE A 18 -11.48 0.95 0.95
CA ILE A 18 -10.32 1.83 0.77
C ILE A 18 -10.72 3.29 1.06
N GLU A 19 -11.95 3.68 0.74
CA GLU A 19 -12.50 5.03 0.93
C GLU A 19 -12.56 5.49 2.38
N GLU A 20 -12.51 4.59 3.35
CA GLU A 20 -12.55 4.97 4.77
C GLU A 20 -11.24 5.62 5.26
N LEU A 21 -10.09 5.15 4.76
CA LEU A 21 -8.76 5.54 5.27
C LEU A 21 -7.71 5.84 4.19
N GLY A 22 -7.93 5.36 2.97
CA GLY A 22 -6.97 5.37 1.89
C GLY A 22 -5.92 4.25 2.01
N LEU A 23 -5.49 3.71 0.87
CA LEU A 23 -4.58 2.56 0.84
C LEU A 23 -3.20 2.88 1.44
N ALA A 24 -2.71 4.10 1.30
CA ALA A 24 -1.45 4.54 1.89
C ALA A 24 -1.46 4.51 3.42
N THR A 25 -2.56 4.92 4.04
CA THR A 25 -2.75 4.90 5.50
C THR A 25 -2.84 3.46 6.00
N LEU A 26 -3.61 2.63 5.30
CA LEU A 26 -3.76 1.21 5.61
C LEU A 26 -2.41 0.47 5.56
N LEU A 27 -1.64 0.66 4.48
CA LEU A 27 -0.31 0.06 4.34
C LEU A 27 0.63 0.45 5.49
N GLN A 28 0.65 1.73 5.88
CA GLN A 28 1.47 2.21 6.99
C GLN A 28 1.01 1.62 8.34
N ALA A 29 -0.29 1.52 8.57
CA ALA A 29 -0.86 0.94 9.79
C ALA A 29 -0.52 -0.55 9.91
N PHE A 30 -0.65 -1.31 8.82
CA PHE A 30 -0.30 -2.74 8.80
C PHE A 30 1.20 -2.97 8.93
N ALA A 31 2.03 -2.19 8.23
CA ALA A 31 3.48 -2.25 8.36
C ALA A 31 4.00 -1.88 9.77
N SER A 32 3.22 -1.09 10.53
CA SER A 32 3.56 -0.72 11.91
C SER A 32 3.09 -1.77 12.93
N SER A 33 2.05 -2.54 12.60
CA SER A 33 1.44 -3.52 13.50
C SER A 33 1.85 -4.97 13.22
N SER A 34 2.40 -5.27 12.05
CA SER A 34 2.79 -6.62 11.62
C SER A 34 4.21 -6.62 11.04
N GLN A 35 4.97 -7.67 11.36
CA GLN A 35 6.35 -7.85 10.85
C GLN A 35 6.37 -8.07 9.33
N GLU A 36 5.33 -8.70 8.81
CA GLU A 36 5.12 -9.01 7.40
C GLU A 36 3.63 -9.05 7.05
N GLY A 37 3.33 -8.96 5.77
CA GLY A 37 1.99 -9.21 5.28
C GLY A 37 1.80 -8.90 3.79
N THR A 38 0.62 -9.29 3.33
CA THR A 38 0.14 -9.09 1.97
C THR A 38 -1.15 -8.32 2.01
N ILE A 39 -1.22 -7.18 1.33
CA ILE A 39 -2.44 -6.43 1.08
C ILE A 39 -2.85 -6.69 -0.36
N THR A 40 -4.04 -7.23 -0.57
CA THR A 40 -4.71 -7.28 -1.87
C THR A 40 -5.74 -6.18 -1.91
N ALA A 41 -5.83 -5.47 -3.02
CA ALA A 41 -6.80 -4.40 -3.21
C ALA A 41 -7.48 -4.53 -4.58
N ILE A 42 -8.78 -4.21 -4.62
CA ILE A 42 -9.61 -4.25 -5.81
C ILE A 42 -10.27 -2.87 -5.97
N HIS A 43 -10.03 -2.24 -7.12
CA HIS A 43 -10.63 -0.96 -7.52
C HIS A 43 -11.26 -1.11 -8.91
N GLY A 44 -12.60 -1.16 -8.95
CA GLY A 44 -13.35 -1.45 -10.17
C GLY A 44 -12.97 -2.81 -10.77
N ASN A 45 -12.39 -2.78 -11.98
CA ASN A 45 -11.89 -3.98 -12.68
C ASN A 45 -10.36 -4.16 -12.56
N GLN A 46 -9.73 -3.42 -11.66
CA GLN A 46 -8.31 -3.53 -11.37
C GLN A 46 -8.09 -4.25 -10.04
N GLU A 47 -7.15 -5.18 -10.03
CA GLU A 47 -6.67 -5.85 -8.83
C GLU A 47 -5.16 -5.64 -8.73
N GLY A 48 -4.70 -5.45 -7.49
CA GLY A 48 -3.30 -5.33 -7.18
C GLY A 48 -2.96 -5.88 -5.81
N TYR A 49 -1.69 -6.12 -5.59
CA TYR A 49 -1.18 -6.60 -4.32
C TYR A 49 0.10 -5.88 -3.90
N ILE A 50 0.30 -5.76 -2.59
CA ILE A 50 1.49 -5.21 -1.95
C ILE A 50 1.95 -6.24 -0.90
N ALA A 51 3.13 -6.82 -1.08
CA ALA A 51 3.75 -7.70 -0.11
C ALA A 51 4.92 -6.99 0.57
N PHE A 52 4.99 -7.07 1.89
CA PHE A 52 6.09 -6.51 2.68
C PHE A 52 6.50 -7.47 3.81
N GLY A 53 7.73 -7.32 4.27
CA GLY A 53 8.24 -8.09 5.40
C GLY A 53 9.60 -7.59 5.85
N GLY A 54 9.86 -7.58 7.16
CA GLY A 54 11.16 -7.15 7.70
C GLY A 54 11.54 -5.70 7.37
N GLY A 55 10.54 -4.82 7.19
CA GLY A 55 10.75 -3.41 6.84
C GLY A 55 11.09 -3.15 5.36
N VAL A 56 11.05 -4.19 4.52
CA VAL A 56 11.22 -4.06 3.06
C VAL A 56 9.92 -4.32 2.31
N LEU A 57 9.78 -3.63 1.18
CA LEU A 57 8.78 -3.93 0.18
C LEU A 57 9.30 -5.13 -0.64
N ILE A 58 8.53 -6.21 -0.65
CA ILE A 58 8.91 -7.49 -1.26
C ILE A 58 8.36 -7.60 -2.68
N ALA A 59 7.13 -7.15 -2.89
CA ALA A 59 6.51 -7.13 -4.21
C ALA A 59 5.40 -6.09 -4.26
N THR A 60 5.20 -5.49 -5.43
CA THR A 60 3.99 -4.71 -5.69
C THR A 60 3.55 -4.88 -7.13
N ARG A 61 2.25 -5.11 -7.36
CA ARG A 61 1.75 -5.35 -8.70
C ARG A 61 0.33 -4.86 -8.91
N VAL A 62 0.06 -4.36 -10.11
CA VAL A 62 -1.29 -4.08 -10.64
C VAL A 62 -1.34 -4.62 -12.06
N GLY A 63 -1.99 -5.76 -12.24
CA GLY A 63 -1.96 -6.50 -13.53
C GLY A 63 -0.52 -6.76 -14.01
N ARG A 64 -0.07 -6.03 -15.03
CA ARG A 64 1.29 -6.15 -15.59
C ARG A 64 2.29 -5.12 -15.06
N VAL A 65 1.84 -4.11 -14.33
CA VAL A 65 2.73 -3.08 -13.75
C VAL A 65 3.29 -3.63 -12.45
N MET A 66 4.61 -3.48 -12.21
CA MET A 66 5.32 -3.99 -11.04
C MET A 66 6.12 -2.90 -10.32
N GLY A 67 6.56 -3.19 -9.09
CA GLY A 67 7.44 -2.32 -8.30
C GLY A 67 6.84 -0.95 -7.98
N ILE A 68 7.68 0.09 -7.97
CA ILE A 68 7.29 1.44 -7.54
C ILE A 68 6.11 2.03 -8.34
N LYS A 69 6.07 1.79 -9.66
CA LYS A 69 4.98 2.27 -10.52
C LYS A 69 3.64 1.60 -10.20
N ALA A 70 3.68 0.34 -9.78
CA ALA A 70 2.49 -0.35 -9.32
C ALA A 70 2.04 0.21 -7.97
N LEU A 71 3.00 0.48 -7.07
CA LEU A 71 2.73 1.09 -5.77
C LEU A 71 2.06 2.46 -5.95
N GLU A 72 2.67 3.36 -6.73
CA GLU A 72 2.10 4.66 -7.08
C GLU A 72 0.65 4.55 -7.54
N ARG A 73 0.37 3.65 -8.50
CA ARG A 73 -0.98 3.45 -9.03
C ARG A 73 -1.97 2.94 -7.98
N MET A 74 -1.54 2.04 -7.11
CA MET A 74 -2.40 1.52 -6.03
C MET A 74 -2.67 2.59 -4.98
N LEU A 75 -1.67 3.40 -4.62
CA LEU A 75 -1.84 4.46 -3.61
C LEU A 75 -2.77 5.59 -4.07
N GLN A 76 -3.03 5.71 -5.38
CA GLN A 76 -4.02 6.62 -5.97
C GLN A 76 -5.46 6.08 -5.93
N TRP A 77 -5.70 4.84 -5.49
CA TRP A 77 -7.07 4.33 -5.38
C TRP A 77 -7.78 4.97 -4.19
N GLU A 78 -8.79 5.78 -4.50
CA GLU A 78 -9.63 6.47 -3.52
C GLU A 78 -10.81 5.62 -3.04
N GLU A 79 -11.24 4.65 -3.84
CA GLU A 79 -12.36 3.74 -3.55
C GLU A 79 -11.96 2.27 -3.76
N GLY A 80 -12.85 1.35 -3.38
CA GLY A 80 -12.65 -0.09 -3.58
C GLY A 80 -12.47 -0.86 -2.28
N ARG A 81 -12.04 -2.12 -2.38
CA ARG A 81 -11.93 -3.03 -1.23
C ARG A 81 -10.51 -3.51 -1.04
N PHE A 82 -10.12 -3.72 0.21
CA PHE A 82 -8.84 -4.32 0.54
C PHE A 82 -9.02 -5.58 1.40
N GLU A 83 -8.04 -6.47 1.31
CA GLU A 83 -7.84 -7.59 2.21
C GLU A 83 -6.37 -7.62 2.64
N PHE A 84 -6.12 -7.80 3.93
CA PHE A 84 -4.80 -7.91 4.52
C PHE A 84 -4.64 -9.26 5.22
N TYR A 85 -3.56 -9.94 4.89
CA TYR A 85 -3.12 -11.14 5.59
C TYR A 85 -1.74 -10.89 6.21
N ALA A 86 -1.58 -11.18 7.50
CA ALA A 86 -0.29 -11.10 8.21
C ALA A 86 0.64 -12.28 7.87
N ARG A 87 0.81 -12.52 6.57
CA ARG A 87 1.72 -13.49 5.96
C ARG A 87 2.04 -13.04 4.54
N ILE A 88 3.20 -13.44 4.03
CA ILE A 88 3.51 -13.29 2.60
C ILE A 88 2.82 -14.44 1.86
N ASP A 89 2.02 -14.11 0.85
CA ASP A 89 1.42 -15.12 -0.03
C ASP A 89 2.53 -15.88 -0.79
N PRO A 90 2.56 -17.22 -0.74
CA PRO A 90 3.61 -18.01 -1.40
C PRO A 90 3.59 -17.91 -2.93
N ASP A 91 2.45 -17.56 -3.53
CA ASP A 91 2.27 -17.52 -4.98
C ASP A 91 2.65 -16.15 -5.58
N ILE A 92 3.03 -15.18 -4.73
CA ILE A 92 3.50 -13.86 -5.18
C ILE A 92 4.92 -13.94 -5.75
N GLU A 93 5.05 -13.51 -7.01
CA GLU A 93 6.35 -13.23 -7.62
C GLU A 93 7.01 -12.04 -6.92
N ARG A 94 8.23 -12.26 -6.41
CA ARG A 94 8.99 -11.27 -5.63
C ARG A 94 9.77 -10.31 -6.54
N ASP A 95 9.73 -9.03 -6.18
CA ASP A 95 10.56 -7.99 -6.77
C ASP A 95 11.92 -7.91 -6.05
N ALA A 96 12.82 -7.07 -6.58
CA ALA A 96 14.02 -6.68 -5.85
C ALA A 96 13.62 -5.94 -4.55
N PRO A 97 14.04 -6.40 -3.36
CA PRO A 97 13.59 -5.80 -2.10
C PRO A 97 14.06 -4.35 -1.96
N THR A 98 13.13 -3.45 -1.61
CA THR A 98 13.43 -2.03 -1.34
C THR A 98 12.97 -1.63 0.05
N HIS A 99 13.46 -0.51 0.59
CA HIS A 99 12.99 -0.02 1.89
C HIS A 99 11.52 0.42 1.82
N LEU A 100 10.65 -0.22 2.60
CA LEU A 100 9.20 -0.02 2.53
C LEU A 100 8.81 1.46 2.71
N LYS A 101 9.28 2.08 3.80
CA LYS A 101 8.97 3.50 4.09
C LYS A 101 9.50 4.44 3.02
N GLY A 102 10.70 4.15 2.49
CA GLY A 102 11.30 4.93 1.41
C GLY A 102 10.47 4.86 0.13
N SER A 103 10.08 3.65 -0.28
CA SER A 103 9.24 3.43 -1.45
C SER A 103 7.84 4.04 -1.32
N VAL A 104 7.22 3.98 -0.14
CA VAL A 104 5.93 4.66 0.10
C VAL A 104 6.08 6.17 0.01
N LEU A 105 7.12 6.75 0.61
CA LEU A 105 7.36 8.20 0.53
C LEU A 105 7.64 8.64 -0.90
N GLU A 106 8.48 7.91 -1.63
CA GLU A 106 8.79 8.18 -3.03
C GLU A 106 7.54 8.15 -3.90
N ALA A 107 6.70 7.11 -3.75
CA ALA A 107 5.44 6.99 -4.48
C ALA A 107 4.48 8.14 -4.17
N LEU A 108 4.32 8.53 -2.89
CA LEU A 108 3.47 9.66 -2.51
C LEU A 108 3.98 10.99 -3.05
N CYS A 109 5.30 11.23 -3.00
CA CYS A 109 5.90 12.42 -3.61
C CYS A 109 5.64 12.47 -5.13
N ALA A 110 5.83 11.34 -5.82
CA ALA A 110 5.60 11.25 -7.26
C ALA A 110 4.14 11.50 -7.66
N ILE A 111 3.17 11.14 -6.80
CA ILE A 111 1.73 11.43 -7.00
C ILE A 111 1.45 12.94 -6.86
N ASP A 112 2.09 13.62 -5.91
CA ASP A 112 1.89 15.04 -5.64
C ASP A 112 2.60 15.98 -6.64
N GLU A 113 3.73 15.56 -7.20
CA GLU A 113 4.57 16.33 -8.12
C GLU A 113 3.80 16.91 -9.34
N PRO A 114 3.02 16.12 -10.11
CA PRO A 114 2.25 16.64 -11.24
C PRO A 114 1.09 17.57 -10.81
N ASN A 115 0.57 17.41 -9.59
CA ASN A 115 -0.53 18.22 -9.08
C ASN A 115 -0.10 19.68 -8.81
N ARG A 116 1.16 19.89 -8.41
CA ARG A 116 1.71 21.25 -8.21
C ARG A 116 1.98 22.01 -9.51
N ALA A 117 2.43 21.33 -10.56
CA ALA A 117 2.71 21.97 -11.85
C ALA A 117 1.41 22.44 -12.55
N ALA A 118 0.36 21.61 -12.52
CA ALA A 118 -0.95 21.97 -13.07
C ALA A 118 -1.61 23.11 -12.26
N ALA A 119 -1.56 23.07 -10.93
CA ALA A 119 -2.10 24.12 -10.07
C ALA A 119 -1.34 25.46 -10.19
N ALA A 120 -0.03 25.43 -10.48
CA ALA A 120 0.76 26.64 -10.71
C ALA A 120 0.41 27.33 -12.04
N LEU A 121 0.16 26.54 -13.10
CA LEU A 121 -0.23 27.06 -14.42
C LEU A 121 -1.67 27.60 -14.45
N ALA A 122 -2.59 27.03 -13.66
CA ALA A 122 -3.97 27.51 -13.57
C ALA A 122 -4.07 28.89 -12.88
N ARG A 123 -3.19 29.21 -11.93
CA ARG A 123 -3.19 30.49 -11.19
C ARG A 123 -2.53 31.65 -11.92
N SER A 124 -1.77 31.39 -12.98
CA SER A 124 -1.11 32.43 -13.78
C SER A 124 -1.93 32.89 -15.00
N SER A 125 -3.13 32.33 -15.20
CA SER A 125 -4.02 32.62 -16.32
C SER A 125 -5.30 33.38 -15.93
N THR A 126 -5.38 33.93 -14.71
CA THR A 126 -6.45 34.82 -14.21
C THR A 126 -5.83 36.10 -13.70
#